data_AF-A0A7K9PA14-F1
#
_entry.id   AF-A0A7K9PA14-F1
#
_cell.length_a   1.000
_cell.length_b   1.000
_cell.length_c   1.000
_cell.angle_alpha   90.00
_cell.angle_beta   90.00
_cell.angle_gamma   90.00
#
_symmetry.space_group_name_H-M   'P 1'
#
loop_
_entity.id
_entity.type
_entity.pdbx_description
1 polymer ?
#
loop_
_entity_poly.entity_id
_entity_poly.type
_entity_poly.pdbx_seq_one_letter_code
_entity_poly.pdbx_strand_id
1 'polypeptide(L)'
;IQALEINSKQREEKVKKDGELLRGKMGLEALRKKHWKLCKRVQEYSVFKEYLEDVVKVPQFEGISEVTSRYELLVRTQKDLLQSQQGHKQLTEQEEMLLEQYRAEKEAEMLKYKNELVQFKLRFDQAPSDIPHWEAHWTDIQNRASKKTRKLWAIKLAIHNLFQ
;
A
#
# COMPACT_ATOMS: atom_id res chain seq x y z
N ILE A 1 -33.50 -36.18 -81.27
CA ILE A 1 -33.70 -35.69 -79.89
C ILE A 1 -32.71 -36.37 -78.92
N GLN A 2 -32.67 -37.71 -78.84
CA GLN A 2 -31.72 -38.45 -77.98
C GLN A 2 -30.22 -38.10 -78.15
N ALA A 3 -29.71 -37.96 -79.38
CA ALA A 3 -28.28 -37.67 -79.60
C ALA A 3 -27.83 -36.29 -79.07
N LEU A 4 -28.72 -35.30 -79.08
CA LEU A 4 -28.45 -33.97 -78.54
C LEU A 4 -28.43 -33.99 -77.00
N GLU A 5 -29.29 -34.80 -76.40
CA GLU A 5 -29.41 -34.96 -74.95
C GLU A 5 -28.24 -35.76 -74.33
N ILE A 6 -27.70 -36.73 -75.06
CA ILE A 6 -26.46 -37.42 -74.68
C ILE A 6 -25.26 -36.46 -74.78
N ASN A 7 -25.20 -35.62 -75.81
CA ASN A 7 -24.13 -34.64 -75.98
C ASN A 7 -24.17 -33.55 -74.89
N SER A 8 -25.36 -33.06 -74.51
CA SER A 8 -25.51 -32.09 -73.42
C SER A 8 -25.08 -32.68 -72.08
N LYS A 9 -25.49 -33.91 -71.78
CA LYS A 9 -25.09 -34.61 -70.54
C LYS A 9 -23.59 -34.85 -70.46
N GLN A 10 -22.95 -35.22 -71.57
CA GLN A 10 -21.49 -35.36 -71.65
C GLN A 10 -20.76 -34.02 -71.46
N ARG A 11 -21.31 -32.91 -71.98
CA ARG A 11 -20.77 -31.56 -71.74
C ARG A 11 -20.89 -31.17 -70.27
N GLU A 12 -22.02 -31.42 -69.63
CA GLU A 12 -22.23 -31.15 -68.21
C GLU A 12 -21.27 -31.95 -67.32
N GLU A 13 -21.11 -33.25 -67.59
CA GLU A 13 -20.13 -34.09 -66.87
C GLU A 13 -18.70 -33.59 -67.05
N LYS A 14 -18.34 -33.14 -68.26
CA LYS A 14 -17.02 -32.57 -68.52
C LYS A 14 -16.81 -31.28 -67.73
N VAL A 15 -17.78 -30.36 -67.74
CA VAL A 15 -17.71 -29.12 -66.95
C VAL A 15 -17.60 -29.41 -65.45
N LYS A 16 -18.32 -30.41 -64.95
CA LYS A 16 -18.23 -30.83 -63.55
C LYS A 16 -16.83 -31.38 -63.20
N LYS A 17 -16.29 -32.27 -64.04
CA LYS A 17 -14.93 -32.83 -63.87
C LYS A 17 -13.86 -31.75 -63.95
N ASP A 18 -13.99 -30.81 -64.89
CA ASP A 18 -13.07 -29.69 -65.03
C ASP A 18 -13.12 -28.76 -63.80
N GLY A 19 -14.31 -28.52 -63.24
CA GLY A 19 -14.50 -27.76 -62.00
C GLY A 19 -13.92 -28.47 -60.76
N GLU A 20 -14.08 -29.78 -60.64
CA GLU A 20 -13.46 -30.60 -59.58
C GLU A 20 -11.94 -30.59 -59.70
N LEU A 21 -11.41 -30.70 -60.92
CA LEU A 21 -9.98 -30.63 -61.21
C LEU A 21 -9.39 -29.26 -60.86
N LEU A 22 -10.11 -28.18 -61.19
CA LEU A 22 -9.70 -26.82 -60.82
C LEU A 22 -9.66 -26.64 -59.30
N ARG A 23 -10.70 -27.11 -58.60
CA ARG A 23 -10.77 -27.08 -57.13
C ARG A 23 -9.63 -27.88 -56.49
N GLY A 24 -9.32 -29.07 -57.04
CA GLY A 24 -8.20 -29.89 -56.61
C GLY A 24 -6.86 -29.18 -56.77
N LYS A 25 -6.63 -28.53 -57.93
CA LYS A 25 -5.42 -27.73 -58.18
C LYS A 25 -5.27 -26.57 -57.18
N MET A 26 -6.34 -25.82 -56.92
CA MET A 26 -6.32 -24.73 -55.93
C MET A 26 -6.03 -25.25 -54.52
N GLY A 27 -6.61 -26.38 -54.14
CA GLY A 27 -6.34 -27.04 -52.85
C GLY A 27 -4.89 -27.47 -52.70
N LEU A 28 -4.31 -28.05 -53.76
CA LEU A 28 -2.92 -28.49 -53.79
C LEU A 28 -1.96 -27.30 -53.67
N GLU A 29 -2.25 -26.19 -54.34
CA GLU A 29 -1.44 -24.97 -54.22
C GLU A 29 -1.51 -24.35 -52.82
N ALA A 30 -2.70 -24.32 -52.21
CA ALA A 30 -2.86 -23.87 -50.82
C ALA A 30 -2.07 -24.76 -49.85
N LEU A 31 -2.08 -26.08 -50.05
CA LEU A 31 -1.31 -27.01 -49.23
C LEU A 31 0.21 -26.80 -49.43
N ARG A 32 0.66 -26.59 -50.67
CA ARG A 32 2.06 -26.28 -50.97
C ARG A 32 2.52 -24.98 -50.29
N LYS A 33 1.68 -23.94 -50.27
CA LYS A 33 1.95 -22.70 -49.52
C LYS A 33 2.05 -22.93 -48.01
N LYS A 34 1.16 -23.75 -47.44
CA LYS A 34 1.23 -24.12 -46.00
C LYS A 34 2.51 -24.90 -45.68
N HIS A 35 2.84 -25.89 -46.50
CA HIS A 35 4.05 -26.69 -46.34
C HIS A 35 5.31 -25.81 -46.39
N TRP A 36 5.40 -24.92 -47.39
CA TRP A 36 6.53 -23.99 -47.49
C TRP A 36 6.67 -23.10 -46.25
N LYS A 37 5.55 -22.56 -45.72
CA LYS A 37 5.57 -21.77 -44.47
C LYS A 37 6.06 -22.59 -43.27
N LEU A 38 5.68 -23.85 -43.18
CA LEU A 38 6.13 -24.75 -42.11
C LEU A 38 7.62 -25.07 -42.25
N CYS A 39 8.09 -25.41 -43.45
CA CYS A 39 9.52 -25.64 -43.69
C CYS A 39 10.36 -24.41 -43.32
N LYS A 40 9.90 -23.22 -43.70
CA LYS A 40 10.58 -21.98 -43.33
C LYS A 40 10.68 -21.81 -41.82
N ARG A 41 9.59 -22.05 -41.07
CA ARG A 41 9.63 -22.00 -39.60
C ARG A 41 10.57 -23.05 -39.01
N VAL A 42 10.51 -24.29 -39.48
CA VAL A 42 11.39 -25.36 -38.99
C VAL A 42 12.85 -24.98 -39.20
N GLN A 43 13.18 -24.36 -40.32
CA GLN A 43 14.52 -23.85 -40.59
C GLN A 43 14.88 -22.66 -39.69
N GLU A 44 13.96 -21.72 -39.46
CA GLU A 44 14.18 -20.61 -38.51
C GLU A 44 14.45 -21.14 -37.09
N TYR A 45 13.79 -22.23 -36.68
CA TYR A 45 13.95 -22.82 -35.36
C TYR A 45 15.14 -23.79 -35.23
N SER A 46 15.86 -24.10 -36.32
CA SER A 46 16.97 -25.06 -36.27
C SER A 46 18.11 -24.57 -35.38
N VAL A 47 18.41 -23.27 -35.41
CA VAL A 47 19.46 -22.66 -34.60
C VAL A 47 19.18 -22.82 -33.10
N PHE A 48 17.93 -22.64 -32.69
CA PHE A 48 17.54 -22.83 -31.29
C PHE A 48 17.57 -24.30 -30.87
N LYS A 49 17.20 -25.20 -31.79
CA LYS A 49 17.30 -26.64 -31.55
C LYS A 49 18.76 -27.05 -31.33
N GLU A 50 19.66 -26.65 -32.22
CA GLU A 50 21.10 -26.94 -32.12
C GLU A 50 21.68 -26.40 -30.80
N TYR A 51 21.32 -25.16 -30.44
CA TYR A 51 21.71 -24.59 -29.15
C TYR A 51 21.20 -25.40 -27.96
N LEU A 52 19.94 -25.82 -27.96
CA LEU A 52 19.37 -26.62 -26.86
C LEU A 52 19.99 -28.01 -26.79
N GLU A 53 20.32 -28.61 -27.93
CA GLU A 53 21.09 -29.86 -27.99
C GLU A 53 22.49 -29.69 -27.38
N ASP A 54 23.15 -28.54 -27.58
CA ASP A 54 24.42 -28.21 -26.94
C ASP A 54 24.29 -27.98 -25.42
N VAL A 55 23.25 -27.28 -24.97
CA VAL A 55 23.00 -27.02 -23.54
C VAL A 55 22.82 -28.33 -22.76
N VAL A 56 22.15 -29.33 -23.35
CA VAL A 56 21.93 -30.64 -22.73
C VAL A 56 23.22 -31.47 -22.66
N LYS A 57 24.26 -31.15 -23.43
CA LYS A 57 25.58 -31.80 -23.27
C LYS A 57 26.21 -31.49 -21.91
N VAL A 58 25.77 -30.43 -21.24
CA VAL A 58 26.15 -30.15 -19.85
C VAL A 58 25.46 -31.17 -18.95
N PRO A 59 26.17 -31.87 -18.04
CA PRO A 59 25.62 -32.96 -17.21
C PRO A 59 24.56 -32.53 -16.18
N GLN A 60 24.08 -31.28 -16.24
CA GLN A 60 23.09 -30.71 -15.33
C GLN A 60 21.65 -30.95 -15.79
N PHE A 61 21.43 -31.40 -17.03
CA PHE A 61 20.12 -31.62 -17.62
C PHE A 61 20.06 -32.98 -18.31
N GLU A 62 18.98 -33.72 -18.09
CA GLU A 62 18.67 -35.00 -18.73
C GLU A 62 18.18 -34.83 -20.18
N GLY A 63 17.63 -33.65 -20.51
CA GLY A 63 17.10 -33.39 -21.84
C GLY A 63 16.55 -31.98 -22.04
N ILE A 64 16.21 -31.66 -23.29
CA ILE A 64 15.66 -30.35 -23.69
C ILE A 64 14.34 -30.07 -22.97
N SER A 65 13.54 -31.11 -22.72
CA SER A 65 12.30 -31.00 -21.94
C SER A 65 12.57 -30.52 -20.51
N GLU A 66 13.66 -30.98 -19.88
CA GLU A 66 14.01 -30.56 -18.53
C GLU A 66 14.50 -29.11 -18.52
N VAL A 67 15.33 -28.72 -19.49
CA VAL A 67 15.76 -27.32 -19.68
C VAL A 67 14.54 -26.40 -19.81
N THR A 68 13.55 -26.82 -20.61
CA THR A 68 12.31 -26.07 -20.83
C THR A 68 11.50 -25.95 -19.53
N SER A 69 11.30 -27.06 -18.82
CA SER A 69 10.58 -27.06 -17.53
C SER A 69 11.26 -26.19 -16.48
N ARG A 70 12.60 -26.25 -16.37
CA ARG A 70 13.36 -25.42 -15.44
C ARG A 70 13.28 -23.93 -15.81
N TYR A 71 13.34 -23.61 -17.10
CA TYR A 71 13.14 -22.23 -17.55
C TYR A 71 11.73 -21.73 -17.22
N GLU A 72 10.69 -22.50 -17.52
CA GLU A 72 9.31 -22.14 -17.17
C GLU A 72 9.13 -21.93 -15.67
N LEU A 73 9.71 -22.82 -14.86
CA LEU A 73 9.69 -22.70 -13.41
C LEU A 73 10.40 -21.41 -12.97
N LEU A 74 11.59 -21.14 -13.50
CA LEU A 74 12.36 -19.94 -13.19
C LEU A 74 11.60 -18.65 -13.53
N VAL A 75 10.95 -18.61 -14.70
CA VAL A 75 10.12 -17.45 -15.11
C VAL A 75 8.94 -17.26 -14.18
N ARG A 76 8.26 -18.35 -13.77
CA ARG A 76 7.15 -18.29 -12.79
C ARG A 76 7.65 -17.79 -11.44
N THR A 77 8.71 -18.40 -10.90
CA THR A 77 9.29 -18.01 -9.62
C THR A 77 9.79 -16.57 -9.62
N GLN A 78 10.42 -16.11 -10.71
CA GLN A 78 10.86 -14.72 -10.84
C GLN A 78 9.66 -13.76 -10.78
N LYS A 79 8.58 -14.08 -11.49
CA LYS A 79 7.36 -13.28 -11.47
C LYS A 79 6.75 -13.22 -10.07
N ASP A 80 6.62 -14.37 -9.41
CA ASP A 80 6.05 -14.47 -8.06
C ASP A 80 6.90 -13.71 -7.04
N LEU A 81 8.23 -13.83 -7.14
CA LEU A 81 9.18 -13.10 -6.28
C LEU A 81 9.05 -11.58 -6.47
N LEU A 82 8.94 -11.12 -7.72
CA LEU A 82 8.79 -9.69 -8.01
C LEU A 82 7.47 -9.13 -7.47
N GLN A 83 6.37 -9.89 -7.60
CA GLN A 83 5.07 -9.52 -7.05
C GLN A 83 5.08 -9.48 -5.52
N SER A 84 5.65 -10.50 -4.88
CA SER A 84 5.81 -10.54 -3.43
C SER A 84 6.67 -9.37 -2.93
N GLN A 85 7.81 -9.10 -3.58
CA GLN A 85 8.67 -7.97 -3.22
C GLN A 85 7.93 -6.64 -3.34
N GLN A 86 7.14 -6.45 -4.40
CA GLN A 86 6.32 -5.25 -4.56
C GLN A 86 5.27 -5.12 -3.46
N GLY A 87 4.58 -6.22 -3.10
CA GLY A 87 3.63 -6.23 -1.99
C GLY A 87 4.28 -5.88 -0.65
N HIS A 88 5.46 -6.42 -0.36
CA HIS A 88 6.21 -6.08 0.84
C HIS A 88 6.60 -4.60 0.89
N LYS A 89 7.10 -4.03 -0.22
CA LYS A 89 7.43 -2.61 -0.29
C LYS A 89 6.21 -1.72 0.01
N GLN A 90 5.07 -2.04 -0.57
CA GLN A 90 3.83 -1.28 -0.35
C GLN A 90 3.36 -1.34 1.11
N LEU A 91 3.46 -2.51 1.75
CA LEU A 91 3.13 -2.67 3.16
C LEU A 91 4.07 -1.85 4.05
N THR A 92 5.38 -1.91 3.80
CA THR A 92 6.37 -1.12 4.55
C THR A 92 6.15 0.39 4.37
N GLU A 93 5.90 0.86 3.14
CA GLU A 93 5.56 2.26 2.87
C GLU A 93 4.29 2.71 3.63
N GLN A 94 3.29 1.84 3.71
CA GLN A 94 2.06 2.11 4.47
C GLN A 94 2.34 2.16 5.99
N GLU A 95 3.13 1.24 6.52
CA GLU A 95 3.53 1.22 7.93
C GLU A 95 4.35 2.46 8.31
N GLU A 96 5.28 2.88 7.45
CA GLU A 96 6.06 4.11 7.62
C GLU A 96 5.16 5.35 7.63
N MET A 97 4.19 5.43 6.73
CA MET A 97 3.23 6.54 6.69
C MET A 97 2.38 6.61 7.97
N LEU A 98 1.88 5.47 8.46
CA LEU A 98 1.12 5.40 9.70
C LEU A 98 1.97 5.79 10.91
N LEU A 99 3.24 5.36 10.95
CA LEU A 99 4.16 5.73 12.00
C LEU A 99 4.45 7.24 12.02
N GLU A 100 4.63 7.85 10.86
CA GLU A 100 4.87 9.29 10.75
C GLU A 100 3.64 10.10 11.17
N GLN A 101 2.44 9.67 10.77
CA GLN A 101 1.19 10.27 11.22
C GLN A 101 1.05 10.19 12.75
N TYR A 102 1.30 9.02 13.33
CA TYR A 102 1.25 8.81 14.77
C TYR A 102 2.26 9.70 15.51
N ARG A 103 3.48 9.81 14.98
CA ARG A 103 4.52 10.68 15.54
C ARG A 103 4.06 12.15 15.54
N ALA A 104 3.55 12.64 14.42
CA ALA A 104 3.06 14.01 14.29
C ALA A 104 1.91 14.30 15.28
N GLU A 105 0.97 13.35 15.43
CA GLU A 105 -0.13 13.47 16.40
C GLU A 105 0.40 13.55 17.84
N LYS A 106 1.38 12.70 18.19
CA LYS A 106 1.99 12.72 19.53
C LYS A 106 2.81 13.97 19.79
N GLU A 107 3.51 14.49 18.80
CA GLU A 107 4.21 15.78 18.92
C GLU A 107 3.23 16.94 19.15
N ALA A 108 2.11 16.97 18.44
CA ALA A 108 1.06 17.96 18.66
C ALA A 108 0.43 17.85 20.07
N GLU A 109 0.18 16.64 20.54
CA GLU A 109 -0.32 16.37 21.89
C GLU A 109 0.68 16.82 22.96
N MET A 110 1.98 16.52 22.80
CA MET A 110 3.03 17.00 23.70
C MET A 110 3.13 18.53 23.73
N LEU A 111 3.02 19.19 22.58
CA LEU A 111 3.00 20.66 22.49
C LEU A 111 1.80 21.25 23.25
N LYS A 112 0.62 20.64 23.11
CA LYS A 112 -0.57 21.03 23.86
C LYS A 112 -0.33 20.94 25.37
N TYR A 113 0.17 19.81 25.87
CA TYR A 113 0.46 19.63 27.30
C TYR A 113 1.54 20.60 27.81
N LYS A 114 2.55 20.88 26.99
CA LYS A 114 3.58 21.88 27.33
C LYS A 114 2.95 23.27 27.52
N ASN A 115 2.04 23.66 26.64
CA ASN A 115 1.35 24.95 26.75
C ASN A 115 0.44 25.00 27.99
N GLU A 116 -0.29 23.92 28.28
CA GLU A 116 -1.10 23.81 29.50
C GLU A 116 -0.23 23.90 30.76
N LEU A 117 0.93 23.24 30.77
CA LEU A 117 1.86 23.29 31.89
C LEU A 117 2.38 24.72 32.14
N VAL A 118 2.69 25.47 31.08
CA VAL A 118 3.09 26.88 31.18
C VAL A 118 1.96 27.73 31.76
N GLN A 119 0.72 27.51 31.31
CA GLN A 119 -0.47 28.19 31.84
C GLN A 119 -0.67 27.90 33.33
N PHE A 120 -0.55 26.64 33.74
CA PHE A 120 -0.67 26.26 35.15
C PHE A 120 0.44 26.87 36.01
N LYS A 121 1.68 26.88 35.51
CA LYS A 121 2.80 27.49 36.21
C LYS A 121 2.58 29.00 36.39
N LEU A 122 2.13 29.71 35.36
CA LEU A 122 1.82 31.13 35.46
C LEU A 122 0.75 31.41 36.53
N ARG A 123 -0.34 30.62 36.56
CA ARG A 123 -1.39 30.76 37.58
C ARG A 123 -0.87 30.45 38.98
N PHE A 124 -0.04 29.42 39.10
CA PHE A 124 0.59 29.06 40.36
C PHE A 124 1.51 30.17 40.87
N ASP A 125 2.31 30.77 40.00
CA ASP A 125 3.21 31.88 40.35
C ASP A 125 2.42 33.16 40.71
N GLN A 126 1.21 33.34 40.15
CA GLN A 126 0.33 34.47 40.44
C GLN A 126 -0.50 34.30 41.72
N ALA A 127 -0.87 33.07 42.10
CA ALA A 127 -1.73 32.83 43.26
C ALA A 127 -1.21 33.41 44.60
N PRO A 128 0.11 33.44 44.87
CA PRO A 128 0.65 34.07 46.07
C PRO A 128 0.56 35.60 46.11
N SER A 129 0.28 36.27 44.99
CA SER A 129 0.27 37.74 44.94
C SER A 129 -0.83 38.37 45.80
N ASP A 130 -1.93 37.65 46.03
CA ASP A 130 -3.03 38.10 46.87
C ASP A 130 -2.81 37.81 48.37
N ILE A 131 -1.87 36.91 48.71
CA ILE A 131 -1.62 36.50 50.10
C ILE A 131 -1.23 37.69 50.99
N PRO A 132 -0.27 38.57 50.61
CA PRO A 132 0.11 39.71 51.44
C PRO A 132 -1.04 40.69 51.70
N HIS A 133 -1.96 40.84 50.72
CA HIS A 133 -3.13 41.69 50.89
C HIS A 133 -4.07 41.14 51.97
N TRP A 134 -4.36 39.84 51.91
CA TRP A 134 -5.20 39.17 52.90
C TRP A 134 -4.54 39.10 54.28
N GLU A 135 -3.22 38.89 54.35
CA GLU A 135 -2.46 38.93 55.60
C GLU A 135 -2.50 40.32 56.26
N ALA A 136 -2.34 41.38 55.48
CA ALA A 136 -2.44 42.75 55.97
C ALA A 136 -3.86 43.06 56.47
N HIS A 137 -4.88 42.66 55.72
CA HIS A 137 -6.28 42.85 56.10
C HIS A 137 -6.62 42.09 57.40
N TRP A 138 -6.15 40.84 57.53
CA TRP A 138 -6.33 40.04 58.74
C TRP A 138 -5.64 40.66 59.96
N THR A 139 -4.40 41.15 59.78
CA THR A 139 -3.63 41.81 60.84
C THR A 139 -4.33 43.07 61.33
N ASP A 140 -4.91 43.86 60.43
CA ASP A 140 -5.68 45.06 60.80
C ASP A 140 -6.95 44.71 61.61
N ILE A 141 -7.70 43.68 61.19
CA ILE A 141 -8.86 43.18 61.96
C ILE A 141 -8.42 42.76 63.36
N GLN A 142 -7.34 41.98 63.48
CA GLN A 142 -6.81 41.52 64.76
C GLN A 142 -6.39 42.71 65.64
N ASN A 143 -5.70 43.70 65.08
CA ASN A 143 -5.32 44.92 65.79
C ASN A 143 -6.53 45.71 66.31
N ARG A 144 -7.58 45.86 65.50
CA ARG A 144 -8.83 46.51 65.91
C ARG A 144 -9.52 45.73 67.03
N ALA A 145 -9.56 44.40 66.93
CA ALA A 145 -10.14 43.53 67.95
C ALA A 145 -9.36 43.66 69.28
N SER A 146 -8.03 43.55 69.26
CA SER A 146 -7.19 43.72 70.46
C SER A 146 -7.37 45.09 71.11
N LYS A 147 -7.49 46.17 70.32
CA LYS A 147 -7.77 47.52 70.85
C LYS A 147 -9.14 47.58 71.55
N LYS A 148 -10.19 47.00 70.95
CA LYS A 148 -11.53 46.93 71.57
C LYS A 148 -11.52 46.11 72.85
N THR A 149 -10.89 44.93 72.83
CA THR A 149 -10.75 44.06 74.02
C THR A 149 -10.00 44.76 75.14
N ARG A 150 -8.92 45.50 74.83
CA ARG A 150 -8.19 46.29 75.84
C ARG A 150 -9.06 47.36 76.48
N LYS A 151 -9.82 48.11 75.68
CA LYS A 151 -10.76 49.12 76.21
C LYS A 151 -11.82 48.50 77.11
N LEU A 152 -12.40 47.36 76.69
CA LEU A 152 -13.39 46.63 77.49
C LEU A 152 -12.79 46.16 78.83
N TRP A 153 -11.57 45.64 78.81
CA TRP A 153 -10.87 45.20 80.01
C TRP A 153 -10.58 46.37 80.97
N ALA A 154 -10.14 47.51 80.44
CA ALA A 154 -9.93 48.72 81.23
C ALA A 154 -11.22 49.23 81.89
N ILE A 155 -12.35 49.21 81.18
CA ILE A 155 -13.67 49.56 81.73
C ILE A 155 -14.06 48.58 82.85
N LYS A 156 -13.93 47.27 82.60
CA LYS A 156 -14.24 46.24 83.62
C LYS A 156 -13.40 46.42 84.89
N LEU A 157 -12.11 46.70 84.74
CA LEU A 157 -11.22 46.94 85.87
C LEU A 157 -11.61 48.22 86.64
N ALA A 158 -11.93 49.30 85.93
CA ALA A 158 -12.39 50.54 86.55
C ALA A 158 -13.70 50.34 87.33
N ILE A 159 -14.65 49.59 86.78
CA ILE A 159 -15.90 49.23 87.49
C ILE A 159 -15.57 48.41 88.74
N HIS A 160 -14.75 47.37 88.61
CA HIS A 160 -14.37 46.54 89.77
C HIS A 160 -13.76 47.37 90.90
N ASN A 161 -12.84 48.28 90.57
CA ASN A 161 -12.20 49.18 91.53
C ASN A 161 -13.16 50.18 92.19
N LEU A 162 -14.31 50.49 91.57
CA LEU A 162 -15.32 51.40 92.14
C LEU A 162 -16.30 50.70 93.09
N PHE A 163 -16.44 49.38 92.98
CA PHE A 163 -17.38 48.57 93.77
C PHE A 163 -16.67 47.63 94.77
N GLN A 164 -15.35 47.78 94.93
CA GLN A 164 -14.55 47.19 96.02
C GLN A 164 -14.27 48.25 97.09
#